data_AF-A0A820KPD5-F1
#
_entry.id   AF-A0A820KPD5-F1
#
_cell.length_a   1.000
_cell.length_b   1.000
_cell.length_c   1.000
_cell.angle_alpha   90.00
_cell.angle_beta   90.00
_cell.angle_gamma   90.00
#
_symmetry.space_group_name_H-M   'P 1'
#
loop_
_entity.id
_entity.type
_entity.pdbx_description
1 polymer ?
#
loop_
_entity_poly.entity_id
_entity_poly.type
_entity_poly.pdbx_seq_one_letter_code
_entity_poly.pdbx_strand_id
1 'polypeptide(L)'
;AHVFAYAAAQVKKAMEVTHELGGENYVFWGGREGYNSLLNTDVRKELDHLAAFFRMAIEHKKKIGFKVQLLIEPKPKEPTKHQYDYDAQTVMGFLSYYGLDKDFKLNIEPNHTTMAGHAYEHDVEMCSRYGMLGSIDSNTGDSSLGWDTDQFPINLRDFA
;
A
#
# COMPACT_ATOMS: atom_id res chain seq x y z
N ALA A 1 19.73 8.30 -6.84
CA ALA A 1 19.74 9.28 -5.72
C ALA A 1 18.75 10.43 -5.94
N HIS A 2 18.77 11.12 -7.09
CA HIS A 2 17.94 12.33 -7.32
C HIS A 2 16.42 12.08 -7.21
N VAL A 3 15.90 11.02 -7.84
CA VAL A 3 14.46 10.68 -7.79
C VAL A 3 14.01 10.30 -6.38
N PHE A 4 14.79 9.46 -5.69
CA PHE A 4 14.52 9.08 -4.30
C PHE A 4 14.42 10.29 -3.37
N ALA A 5 15.38 11.22 -3.46
CA ALA A 5 15.38 12.44 -2.65
C ALA A 5 14.17 13.34 -2.95
N TYR A 6 13.76 13.42 -4.20
CA TYR A 6 12.58 14.19 -4.60
C TYR A 6 11.29 13.58 -4.05
N ALA A 7 11.11 12.25 -4.18
CA ALA A 7 9.98 11.53 -3.61
C ALA A 7 9.93 11.70 -2.08
N ALA A 8 11.08 11.63 -1.40
CA ALA A 8 11.17 11.87 0.04
C ALA A 8 10.74 13.30 0.42
N ALA A 9 11.08 14.30 -0.40
CA ALA A 9 10.63 15.68 -0.17
C ALA A 9 9.11 15.82 -0.31
N GLN A 10 8.50 15.14 -1.28
CA GLN A 10 7.04 15.12 -1.45
C GLN A 10 6.34 14.45 -0.26
N VAL A 11 6.80 13.26 0.15
CA VAL A 11 6.25 12.55 1.32
C VAL A 11 6.40 13.37 2.60
N LYS A 12 7.57 14.00 2.81
CA LYS A 12 7.78 14.91 3.95
C LYS A 12 6.72 16.00 3.97
N LYS A 13 6.53 16.71 2.84
CA LYS A 13 5.60 17.84 2.81
C LYS A 13 4.14 17.40 2.92
N ALA A 14 3.77 16.31 2.25
CA ALA A 14 2.42 15.74 2.35
C ALA A 14 2.10 15.34 3.79
N MET A 15 3.03 14.68 4.49
CA MET A 15 2.84 14.29 5.89
C MET A 15 2.69 15.49 6.83
N GLU A 16 3.46 16.55 6.62
CA GLU A 16 3.31 17.81 7.37
C GLU A 16 1.93 18.45 7.15
N VAL A 17 1.42 18.43 5.91
CA VAL A 17 0.08 18.94 5.59
C VAL A 17 -1.00 18.06 6.21
N THR A 18 -0.88 16.72 6.14
CA THR A 18 -1.83 15.80 6.80
C THR A 18 -1.85 16.04 8.30
N HIS A 19 -0.70 16.30 8.91
CA HIS A 19 -0.62 16.64 10.33
C HIS A 19 -1.33 17.96 10.66
N GLU A 20 -1.09 19.00 9.87
CA GLU A 20 -1.73 20.31 10.04
C GLU A 20 -3.26 20.23 9.92
N LEU A 21 -3.76 19.38 9.03
CA LEU A 21 -5.19 19.16 8.80
C LEU A 21 -5.82 18.15 9.78
N GLY A 22 -5.03 17.56 10.69
CA GLY A 22 -5.53 16.58 11.66
C GLY A 22 -5.97 15.25 11.04
N GLY A 23 -5.36 14.83 9.93
CA GLY A 23 -5.67 13.54 9.31
C GLY A 23 -5.40 12.37 10.26
N GLU A 24 -6.23 11.33 10.19
CA GLU A 24 -6.19 10.20 11.13
C GLU A 24 -5.21 9.09 10.72
N ASN A 25 -4.88 9.03 9.43
CA ASN A 25 -3.97 8.06 8.83
C ASN A 25 -3.05 8.74 7.78
N TYR A 26 -1.97 8.06 7.39
CA TYR A 26 -1.14 8.46 6.25
C TYR A 26 -0.82 7.23 5.38
N VAL A 27 -1.21 7.28 4.11
CA VAL A 27 -1.17 6.13 3.18
C VAL A 27 0.05 6.19 2.25
N PHE A 28 0.62 5.02 1.96
CA PHE A 28 1.58 4.79 0.90
C PHE A 28 0.99 3.77 -0.07
N TRP A 29 0.70 4.22 -1.29
CA TRP A 29 0.39 3.34 -2.41
C TRP A 29 1.58 3.30 -3.37
N GLY A 30 2.12 2.10 -3.61
CA GLY A 30 3.34 1.86 -4.38
C GLY A 30 3.17 2.02 -5.90
N GLY A 31 2.50 3.06 -6.39
CA GLY A 31 2.11 3.18 -7.81
C GLY A 31 3.24 3.03 -8.83
N ARG A 32 4.51 3.23 -8.45
CA ARG A 32 5.69 2.93 -9.29
C ARG A 32 6.75 2.08 -8.56
N GLU A 33 6.41 1.56 -7.38
CA GLU A 33 7.28 0.73 -6.55
C GLU A 33 7.15 -0.73 -7.01
N GLY A 34 7.85 -1.04 -8.10
CA GLY A 34 7.75 -2.31 -8.79
C GLY A 34 8.57 -2.29 -10.07
N TYR A 35 8.33 -3.23 -10.97
CA TYR A 35 9.07 -3.31 -12.22
C TYR A 35 8.20 -3.57 -13.44
N ASN A 36 8.72 -3.16 -14.61
CA ASN A 36 8.15 -3.51 -15.92
C ASN A 36 8.86 -4.73 -16.55
N SER A 37 10.14 -4.93 -16.24
CA SER A 37 10.93 -6.07 -16.70
C SER A 37 11.86 -6.50 -15.60
N LEU A 38 11.91 -7.80 -15.30
CA LEU A 38 12.85 -8.32 -14.32
C LEU A 38 14.31 -8.27 -14.83
N LEU A 39 14.51 -8.23 -16.15
CA LEU A 39 15.85 -8.26 -16.78
C LEU A 39 16.73 -7.07 -16.43
N ASN A 40 16.13 -5.95 -16.01
CA ASN A 40 16.85 -4.72 -15.65
C ASN A 40 16.55 -4.25 -14.23
N THR A 41 15.99 -5.12 -13.38
CA THR A 41 15.59 -4.79 -12.02
C THR A 41 16.41 -5.58 -11.01
N ASP A 42 17.05 -4.85 -10.10
CA ASP A 42 17.64 -5.44 -8.90
C ASP A 42 16.59 -5.39 -7.78
N VAL A 43 15.75 -6.42 -7.75
CA VAL A 43 14.60 -6.50 -6.83
C VAL A 43 15.04 -6.37 -5.38
N ARG A 44 16.17 -7.00 -5.01
CA ARG A 44 16.63 -6.98 -3.62
C ARG A 44 16.99 -5.57 -3.20
N LYS A 45 17.74 -4.87 -4.05
CA LYS A 45 18.16 -3.49 -3.78
C LYS A 45 16.97 -2.52 -3.74
N GLU A 46 15.98 -2.70 -4.61
CA GLU A 46 14.78 -1.85 -4.60
C GLU A 46 13.94 -2.06 -3.33
N LEU A 47 13.73 -3.30 -2.89
CA LEU A 47 13.06 -3.59 -1.61
C LEU A 47 13.84 -3.05 -0.40
N ASP A 48 15.18 -3.15 -0.41
CA ASP A 48 16.02 -2.57 0.65
C ASP A 48 15.90 -1.03 0.69
N HIS A 49 15.81 -0.37 -0.47
CA HIS A 49 15.57 1.07 -0.55
C HIS A 49 14.17 1.45 -0.08
N LEU A 50 13.13 0.69 -0.45
CA LEU A 50 11.76 0.93 -0.02
C LEU A 50 11.63 0.83 1.50
N ALA A 51 12.25 -0.19 2.11
CA ALA A 51 12.30 -0.32 3.56
C ALA A 51 13.06 0.84 4.22
N ALA A 52 14.17 1.31 3.64
CA ALA A 52 14.88 2.48 4.13
C ALA A 52 14.02 3.76 4.05
N PHE A 53 13.27 3.94 2.96
CA PHE A 53 12.34 5.05 2.77
C PHE A 53 11.26 5.07 3.85
N PHE A 54 10.65 3.92 4.15
CA PHE A 54 9.64 3.81 5.21
C PHE A 54 10.21 4.12 6.60
N ARG A 55 11.44 3.71 6.90
CA ARG A 55 12.11 4.10 8.17
C ARG A 55 12.27 5.62 8.27
N MET A 56 12.69 6.27 7.20
CA MET A 56 12.79 7.74 7.17
C MET A 56 11.44 8.42 7.39
N ALA A 57 10.36 7.87 6.81
CA ALA A 57 9.01 8.38 7.03
C ALA A 57 8.55 8.22 8.49
N ILE A 58 8.81 7.07 9.11
CA ILE A 58 8.56 6.82 10.54
C ILE A 58 9.32 7.82 11.42
N GLU A 59 10.62 8.03 11.13
CA GLU A 59 11.45 8.98 11.86
C GLU A 59 10.92 10.41 11.73
N HIS A 60 10.52 10.81 10.52
CA HIS A 60 9.96 12.13 10.28
C HIS A 60 8.64 12.35 11.02
N LYS A 61 7.71 11.39 10.94
CA LYS A 61 6.46 11.36 11.69
C LYS A 61 6.70 11.56 13.20
N LYS A 62 7.66 10.82 13.78
CA LYS A 62 8.06 10.97 15.19
C LYS A 62 8.62 12.36 15.48
N LYS A 63 9.48 12.88 14.60
CA LYS A 63 10.10 14.20 14.74
C LYS A 63 9.08 15.34 14.77
N ILE A 64 8.02 15.28 13.95
CA ILE A 64 6.97 16.30 13.92
C ILE A 64 5.87 16.07 14.96
N GLY A 65 5.98 15.00 15.78
CA GLY A 65 5.01 14.66 16.82
C GLY A 65 3.69 14.09 16.29
N PHE A 66 3.64 13.62 15.05
CA PHE A 66 2.41 13.16 14.41
C PHE A 66 2.06 11.71 14.81
N LYS A 67 0.95 11.51 15.53
CA LYS A 67 0.59 10.23 16.17
C LYS A 67 -0.46 9.42 15.40
N VAL A 68 -0.34 9.34 14.08
CA VAL A 68 -1.28 8.61 13.21
C VAL A 68 -0.88 7.17 12.94
N GLN A 69 -1.77 6.38 12.35
CA GLN A 69 -1.40 5.09 11.78
C GLN A 69 -0.82 5.28 10.36
N LEU A 70 0.32 4.65 10.05
CA LEU A 70 0.82 4.57 8.67
C LEU A 70 0.19 3.37 7.98
N LEU A 71 -0.18 3.52 6.71
CA LEU A 71 -0.85 2.49 5.93
C LEU A 71 -0.08 2.20 4.64
N ILE A 72 0.06 0.91 4.30
CA ILE A 72 0.47 0.48 2.95
C ILE A 72 -0.78 -0.05 2.24
N GLU A 73 -0.97 0.37 1.00
CA GLU A 73 -2.10 -0.07 0.17
C GLU A 73 -1.62 -1.09 -0.87
N PRO A 74 -1.93 -2.39 -0.70
CA PRO A 74 -1.49 -3.41 -1.62
C PRO A 74 -2.15 -3.25 -3.00
N LYS A 75 -1.37 -3.48 -4.06
CA LYS A 75 -1.85 -3.63 -5.43
C LYS A 75 -0.90 -4.55 -6.20
N PRO A 76 -1.40 -5.49 -7.02
CA PRO A 76 -0.56 -6.50 -7.68
C PRO A 76 0.24 -5.98 -8.88
N LYS A 77 -0.32 -4.99 -9.59
CA LYS A 77 0.13 -4.48 -10.89
C LYS A 77 -0.67 -3.23 -11.24
N GLU A 78 -0.29 -2.61 -12.35
CA GLU A 78 -0.87 -1.38 -12.89
C GLU A 78 -0.51 -0.15 -12.04
N PRO A 79 0.33 0.75 -12.56
CA PRO A 79 0.84 0.82 -13.93
C PRO A 79 2.14 0.03 -14.19
N THR A 80 2.71 -0.65 -13.18
CA THR A 80 3.86 -1.56 -13.40
C THR A 80 3.39 -2.96 -13.82
N LYS A 81 4.29 -3.77 -14.39
CA LYS A 81 4.01 -5.19 -14.66
C LYS A 81 3.84 -5.99 -13.37
N HIS A 82 4.59 -5.65 -12.34
CA HIS A 82 4.50 -6.21 -10.99
C HIS A 82 4.79 -5.10 -9.99
N GLN A 83 3.90 -4.89 -9.02
CA GLN A 83 4.15 -4.05 -7.85
C GLN A 83 4.62 -4.92 -6.68
N TYR A 84 5.53 -4.38 -5.87
CA TYR A 84 6.15 -5.14 -4.76
C TYR A 84 5.18 -5.42 -3.62
N ASP A 85 4.31 -4.48 -3.32
CA ASP A 85 3.21 -4.53 -2.38
C ASP A 85 2.01 -5.28 -2.97
N TYR A 86 2.24 -6.53 -3.40
CA TYR A 86 1.33 -7.28 -4.28
C TYR A 86 -0.06 -7.56 -3.70
N ASP A 87 -0.12 -8.08 -2.48
CA ASP A 87 -1.33 -8.41 -1.73
C ASP A 87 -1.09 -8.27 -0.23
N ALA A 88 -2.12 -8.45 0.59
CA ALA A 88 -2.01 -8.28 2.03
C ALA A 88 -0.91 -9.13 2.68
N GLN A 89 -0.82 -10.42 2.31
CA GLN A 89 0.14 -11.33 2.93
C GLN A 89 1.59 -11.05 2.49
N THR A 90 1.80 -10.62 1.25
CA THR A 90 3.09 -10.17 0.72
C THR A 90 3.57 -8.94 1.48
N VAL A 91 2.70 -7.95 1.67
CA VAL A 91 3.02 -6.74 2.43
C VAL A 91 3.29 -7.06 3.90
N MET A 92 2.48 -7.91 4.54
CA MET A 92 2.73 -8.38 5.92
C MET A 92 4.09 -9.09 6.05
N GLY A 93 4.45 -9.92 5.06
CA GLY A 93 5.75 -10.58 4.99
C GLY A 93 6.91 -9.59 4.86
N PHE A 94 6.78 -8.59 3.98
CA PHE A 94 7.75 -7.50 3.83
C PHE A 94 7.93 -6.71 5.13
N LEU A 95 6.82 -6.30 5.75
CA LEU A 95 6.85 -5.55 7.01
C LEU A 95 7.51 -6.35 8.13
N SER A 96 7.17 -7.64 8.26
CA SER A 96 7.80 -8.53 9.23
C SER A 96 9.30 -8.68 8.98
N TYR A 97 9.70 -8.92 7.72
CA TYR A 97 11.09 -9.10 7.33
C TYR A 97 11.97 -7.88 7.64
N TYR A 98 11.44 -6.67 7.44
CA TYR A 98 12.18 -5.42 7.68
C TYR A 98 11.97 -4.80 9.06
N GLY A 99 11.16 -5.43 9.93
CA GLY A 99 10.86 -4.95 11.29
C GLY A 99 10.02 -3.68 11.32
N LEU A 100 9.05 -3.56 10.41
CA LEU A 100 8.18 -2.40 10.22
C LEU A 100 6.72 -2.66 10.66
N ASP A 101 6.40 -3.89 11.09
CA ASP A 101 5.05 -4.36 11.44
C ASP A 101 4.42 -3.63 12.64
N LYS A 102 5.22 -2.92 13.45
CA LYS A 102 4.71 -2.11 14.58
C LYS A 102 4.30 -0.69 14.19
N ASP A 103 4.78 -0.20 13.06
CA ASP A 103 4.54 1.17 12.62
C ASP A 103 3.47 1.25 11.51
N PHE A 104 3.22 0.14 10.80
CA PHE A 104 2.32 0.06 9.66
C PHE A 104 1.15 -0.89 9.86
N LYS A 105 0.03 -0.55 9.23
CA LYS A 105 -1.13 -1.39 8.96
C LYS A 105 -1.42 -1.32 7.46
N LEU A 106 -2.46 -2.01 6.99
CA LEU A 106 -2.82 -2.05 5.58
C LEU A 106 -4.10 -1.25 5.30
N ASN A 107 -4.10 -0.53 4.18
CA ASN A 107 -5.30 0.01 3.53
C ASN A 107 -5.72 -1.00 2.47
N ILE A 108 -6.85 -1.68 2.63
CA ILE A 108 -7.27 -2.71 1.68
C ILE A 108 -8.22 -2.11 0.66
N GLU A 109 -7.88 -2.26 -0.61
CA GLU A 109 -8.79 -1.97 -1.71
C GLU A 109 -9.29 -3.29 -2.33
N PRO A 110 -10.60 -3.56 -2.34
CA PRO A 110 -11.13 -4.81 -2.85
C PRO A 110 -10.96 -5.00 -4.36
N ASN A 111 -10.96 -3.93 -5.17
CA ASN A 111 -10.60 -4.07 -6.59
C ASN A 111 -9.15 -4.59 -6.74
N HIS A 112 -8.18 -4.01 -6.03
CA HIS A 112 -6.80 -4.52 -5.99
C HIS A 112 -6.72 -5.99 -5.53
N THR A 113 -7.51 -6.35 -4.52
CA THR A 113 -7.59 -7.73 -3.99
C THR A 113 -8.01 -8.71 -5.09
N THR A 114 -9.07 -8.39 -5.85
CA THR A 114 -9.52 -9.24 -6.96
C THR A 114 -8.55 -9.27 -8.13
N MET A 115 -7.90 -8.14 -8.44
CA MET A 115 -6.83 -8.08 -9.45
C MET A 115 -5.63 -8.97 -9.09
N ALA A 116 -5.40 -9.24 -7.80
CA ALA A 116 -4.34 -10.12 -7.30
C ALA A 116 -4.71 -11.60 -7.39
N GLY A 117 -5.94 -11.91 -7.83
CA GLY A 117 -6.46 -13.27 -7.96
C GLY A 117 -7.14 -13.79 -6.70
N HIS A 118 -7.41 -12.93 -5.71
CA HIS A 118 -8.07 -13.30 -4.46
C HIS A 118 -9.58 -13.03 -4.52
N ALA A 119 -10.33 -13.66 -3.61
CA ALA A 119 -11.73 -13.29 -3.37
C ALA A 119 -11.80 -11.88 -2.77
N TYR A 120 -12.89 -11.15 -3.04
CA TYR A 120 -13.08 -9.74 -2.64
C TYR A 120 -12.78 -9.48 -1.16
N GLU A 121 -13.26 -10.36 -0.29
CA GLU A 121 -13.14 -10.26 1.16
C GLU A 121 -11.80 -10.78 1.73
N HIS A 122 -10.99 -11.44 0.90
CA HIS A 122 -9.83 -12.20 1.36
C HIS A 122 -8.83 -11.34 2.14
N ASP A 123 -8.37 -10.25 1.54
CA ASP A 123 -7.34 -9.40 2.14
C ASP A 123 -7.87 -8.63 3.36
N VAL A 124 -9.16 -8.26 3.36
CA VAL A 124 -9.82 -7.67 4.54
C VAL A 124 -9.82 -8.67 5.70
N GLU A 125 -10.21 -9.91 5.44
CA GLU A 125 -10.24 -10.98 6.45
C GLU A 125 -8.84 -11.31 6.96
N MET A 126 -7.86 -11.47 6.06
CA MET A 126 -6.47 -11.72 6.44
C MET A 126 -5.94 -10.60 7.33
N CYS A 127 -6.06 -9.34 6.91
CA CYS A 127 -5.60 -8.22 7.70
C CYS A 127 -6.30 -8.13 9.07
N SER A 128 -7.62 -8.39 9.11
CA SER A 128 -8.39 -8.39 10.35
C SER A 128 -7.88 -9.45 11.34
N ARG A 129 -7.66 -10.68 10.86
CA ARG A 129 -7.20 -11.81 11.68
C ARG A 129 -5.80 -11.62 12.27
N TYR A 130 -4.93 -10.90 11.57
CA TYR A 130 -3.58 -10.61 12.04
C TYR A 130 -3.46 -9.24 12.75
N GLY A 131 -4.57 -8.52 12.96
CA GLY A 131 -4.57 -7.20 13.62
C GLY A 131 -3.93 -6.09 12.77
N MET A 132 -3.78 -6.33 11.47
CA MET A 132 -3.11 -5.47 10.49
C MET A 132 -4.08 -4.63 9.66
N LEU A 133 -5.41 -4.82 9.80
CA LEU A 133 -6.40 -4.00 9.11
C LEU A 133 -6.39 -2.57 9.67
N GLY A 134 -6.10 -1.61 8.81
CA GLY A 134 -6.06 -0.18 9.15
C GLY A 134 -7.22 0.60 8.57
N SER A 135 -7.42 0.52 7.25
CA SER A 135 -8.49 1.20 6.52
C SER A 135 -8.90 0.38 5.29
N ILE A 136 -9.97 0.81 4.61
CA ILE A 136 -10.47 0.19 3.38
C ILE A 136 -10.79 1.29 2.37
N ASP A 137 -10.30 1.11 1.13
CA ASP A 137 -10.75 1.89 -0.02
C ASP A 137 -11.90 1.14 -0.67
N SER A 138 -13.12 1.60 -0.41
CA SER A 138 -14.33 0.86 -0.73
C SER A 138 -14.72 1.04 -2.20
N ASN A 139 -14.33 0.09 -3.03
CA ASN A 139 -14.65 0.03 -4.46
C ASN A 139 -14.87 -1.43 -4.94
N THR A 140 -15.09 -1.62 -6.24
CA THR A 140 -15.11 -2.93 -6.90
C THR A 140 -14.55 -2.85 -8.31
N GLY A 141 -14.21 -4.02 -8.84
CA GLY A 141 -13.79 -4.22 -10.22
C GLY A 141 -14.84 -4.82 -11.13
N ASP A 142 -14.42 -5.07 -12.38
CA ASP A 142 -15.14 -5.90 -13.34
C ASP A 142 -14.30 -7.15 -13.63
N SER A 143 -14.85 -8.33 -13.35
CA SER A 143 -14.15 -9.61 -13.59
C SER A 143 -13.78 -9.86 -15.05
N SER A 144 -14.42 -9.16 -15.99
CA SER A 144 -14.16 -9.21 -17.42
C SER A 144 -13.02 -8.29 -17.85
N LEU A 145 -12.62 -7.34 -16.99
CA LEU A 145 -11.61 -6.32 -17.27
C LEU A 145 -10.41 -6.51 -16.33
N GLY A 146 -9.23 -6.80 -16.91
CA GLY A 146 -8.03 -7.10 -16.13
C GLY A 146 -7.26 -5.90 -15.57
N TRP A 147 -7.91 -4.74 -15.47
CA TRP A 147 -7.38 -3.45 -15.02
C TRP A 147 -8.31 -2.82 -13.99
N ASP A 148 -7.79 -1.85 -13.26
CA ASP A 148 -8.51 -1.15 -12.22
C ASP A 148 -9.61 -0.25 -12.77
N THR A 149 -10.86 -0.49 -12.36
CA THR A 149 -12.01 0.27 -12.86
C THR A 149 -12.54 1.28 -11.86
N ASP A 150 -12.09 1.24 -10.60
CA ASP A 150 -12.51 2.17 -9.54
C ASP A 150 -14.03 2.35 -9.43
N GLN A 151 -14.80 1.29 -9.69
CA GLN A 151 -16.25 1.38 -9.62
C GLN A 151 -16.69 1.47 -8.17
N PHE A 152 -17.74 2.24 -7.90
CA PHE A 152 -18.38 2.22 -6.59
C PHE A 152 -18.73 0.78 -6.20
N PRO A 153 -18.54 0.39 -4.93
CA PRO A 153 -18.70 -0.98 -4.49
C PRO A 153 -20.15 -1.40 -4.71
N ILE A 154 -20.32 -2.35 -5.59
CA ILE A 154 -21.59 -2.97 -5.93
C ILE A 154 -21.38 -4.48 -5.87
N ASN A 155 -21.49 -5.09 -4.69
CA ASN A 155 -21.85 -6.50 -4.64
C ASN A 155 -22.41 -6.98 -3.29
N LEU A 156 -23.72 -6.87 -3.17
CA LEU A 156 -24.47 -7.80 -2.34
C LEU A 156 -25.48 -8.41 -3.28
N ARG A 157 -25.19 -9.64 -3.72
CA ARG A 157 -26.20 -10.46 -4.36
C ARG A 157 -26.44 -9.97 -5.80
N ASP A 158 -26.32 -8.70 -6.13
CA ASP A 158 -26.45 -8.13 -7.49
C ASP A 158 -27.79 -8.40 -8.19
N PHE A 159 -28.84 -8.86 -7.49
CA PHE A 159 -29.36 -10.25 -7.42
C PHE A 159 -29.45 -10.87 -6.03
N ALA A 160 -30.24 -10.27 -5.15
CA ALA A 160 -31.25 -11.17 -4.59
C ALA A 160 -32.21 -11.57 -5.73
#